data_AF-A0A6M3XTE2-F1
#
_entry.id   AF-A0A6M3XTE2-F1
#
_cell.length_a   1.000
_cell.length_b   1.000
_cell.length_c   1.000
_cell.angle_alpha   90.00
_cell.angle_beta   90.00
_cell.angle_gamma   90.00
#
_symmetry.space_group_name_H-M   'P 1'
#
loop_
_entity.id
_entity.type
_entity.pdbx_description
1 polymer ?
#
loop_
_entity_poly.entity_id
_entity_poly.type
_entity_poly.pdbx_seq_one_letter_code
_entity_poly.pdbx_strand_id
1 'polypeptide(L)'
;SASFMASEDNAFVMGLGEDAVDAAIYGNAKLNPEQPHGFAPRYNLTTGVTGTNVITCGGSGDDNTSVWLITWGPKQASIIYPKGMQAGLQSKDLGEIPWEDANGNNYQAYVTYFEWYLGLAVMDWRYVVRLCNIDVSDLTTDASAGADLMVKMVHGYYKRPTIALGNMAKTFWYCNKTVAEYLHHQASNKANVNLTLANPGGEPMVSFLGAPIHVCDAITSAEATIS
;
A
#
# COMPACT_ATOMS: atom_id res chain seq x y z
N SER A 1 30.13 17.83 -5.77
CA SER A 1 30.03 16.41 -6.14
C SER A 1 29.19 15.64 -5.13
N ALA A 2 29.54 15.60 -3.85
CA ALA A 2 28.77 14.83 -2.84
C ALA A 2 27.28 15.22 -2.72
N SER A 3 26.95 16.51 -2.78
CA SER A 3 25.55 16.97 -2.76
C SER A 3 24.75 16.55 -3.99
N PHE A 4 25.41 16.34 -5.14
CA PHE A 4 24.75 15.87 -6.37
C PHE A 4 24.51 14.37 -6.31
N MET A 5 25.48 13.59 -5.83
CA MET A 5 25.29 12.15 -5.62
C MET A 5 24.19 11.89 -4.59
N ALA A 6 24.17 12.64 -3.48
CA ALA A 6 23.13 12.51 -2.48
C ALA A 6 21.72 12.84 -3.01
N SER A 7 21.58 13.79 -3.96
CA SER A 7 20.28 14.06 -4.58
C SER A 7 19.84 12.95 -5.54
N GLU A 8 20.76 12.39 -6.31
CA GLU A 8 20.49 11.24 -7.20
C GLU A 8 20.14 9.99 -6.38
N ASP A 9 20.95 9.65 -5.37
CA ASP A 9 20.72 8.50 -4.49
C ASP A 9 19.35 8.57 -3.80
N ASN A 10 18.95 9.76 -3.34
CA ASN A 10 17.62 9.96 -2.75
C ASN A 10 16.50 9.71 -3.76
N ALA A 11 16.65 10.15 -5.02
CA ALA A 11 15.67 9.89 -6.07
C ALA A 11 15.56 8.38 -6.37
N PHE A 12 16.69 7.67 -6.43
CA PHE A 12 16.71 6.22 -6.59
C PHE A 12 16.04 5.48 -5.42
N VAL A 13 16.32 5.89 -4.18
CA VAL A 13 15.69 5.33 -2.98
C VAL A 13 14.17 5.55 -3.02
N MET A 14 13.71 6.72 -3.45
CA MET A 14 12.28 7.00 -3.61
C MET A 14 11.63 6.13 -4.68
N GLY A 15 12.25 6.00 -5.85
CA GLY A 15 11.75 5.15 -6.93
C GLY A 15 11.69 3.67 -6.53
N LEU A 16 12.74 3.15 -5.90
CA LEU A 16 12.75 1.78 -5.35
C LEU A 16 11.67 1.59 -4.27
N GLY A 17 11.41 2.63 -3.48
CA GLY A 17 10.30 2.70 -2.52
C GLY A 17 8.94 2.48 -3.19
N GLU A 18 8.68 3.22 -4.27
CA GLU A 18 7.44 3.14 -5.04
C GLU A 18 7.27 1.75 -5.67
N ASP A 19 8.32 1.25 -6.35
CA ASP A 19 8.33 -0.08 -6.97
C ASP A 19 8.05 -1.21 -5.96
N ALA A 20 8.62 -1.11 -4.76
CA ALA A 20 8.40 -2.11 -3.71
C ALA A 20 6.97 -2.09 -3.17
N VAL A 21 6.35 -0.91 -3.07
CA VAL A 21 4.95 -0.78 -2.65
C VAL A 21 4.02 -1.30 -3.74
N ASP A 22 4.27 -0.96 -5.00
CA ASP A 22 3.51 -1.50 -6.15
C ASP A 22 3.61 -3.03 -6.20
N ALA A 23 4.81 -3.59 -6.04
CA ALA A 23 5.01 -5.04 -5.97
C ALA A 23 4.30 -5.68 -4.76
N ALA A 24 4.26 -5.01 -3.60
CA ALA A 24 3.55 -5.51 -2.42
C ALA A 24 2.02 -5.50 -2.61
N ILE A 25 1.47 -4.55 -3.34
CA ILE A 25 0.02 -4.45 -3.59
C ILE A 25 -0.36 -5.28 -4.82
N TYR A 26 0.20 -5.01 -5.99
CA TYR A 26 -0.24 -5.57 -7.28
C TYR A 26 0.65 -6.69 -7.83
N GLY A 27 1.85 -6.89 -7.27
CA GLY A 27 2.82 -7.87 -7.77
C GLY A 27 2.23 -9.28 -7.93
N ASN A 28 2.46 -9.90 -9.09
CA ASN A 28 1.87 -11.20 -9.42
C ASN A 28 2.92 -12.22 -9.87
N ALA A 29 3.35 -13.07 -8.93
CA ALA A 29 4.29 -14.16 -9.17
C ALA A 29 3.91 -15.16 -10.29
N LYS A 30 2.66 -15.20 -10.76
CA LYS A 30 2.27 -16.04 -11.91
C LYS A 30 2.67 -15.44 -13.26
N LEU A 31 2.69 -14.11 -13.35
CA LEU A 31 3.09 -13.39 -14.56
C LEU A 31 4.57 -13.03 -14.49
N ASN A 32 5.00 -12.48 -13.34
CA ASN A 32 6.35 -12.04 -13.07
C ASN A 32 6.89 -12.81 -11.86
N PRO A 33 7.53 -13.98 -12.04
CA PRO A 33 8.00 -14.81 -10.93
C PRO A 33 9.11 -14.14 -10.11
N GLU A 34 9.76 -13.11 -10.65
CA GLU A 34 10.78 -12.30 -9.99
C GLU A 34 10.20 -11.34 -8.94
N GLN A 35 8.90 -11.03 -9.04
CA GLN A 35 8.21 -10.13 -8.12
C GLN A 35 7.52 -10.90 -6.99
N PRO A 36 7.41 -10.31 -5.80
CA PRO A 36 6.60 -10.89 -4.73
C PRO A 36 5.13 -11.01 -5.15
N HIS A 37 4.45 -12.04 -4.64
CA HIS A 37 3.01 -12.17 -4.82
C HIS A 37 2.27 -11.28 -3.80
N GLY A 38 1.81 -10.13 -4.28
CA GLY A 38 1.18 -9.05 -3.53
C GLY A 38 -0.23 -9.35 -3.02
N PHE A 39 -0.90 -8.32 -2.50
CA PHE A 39 -2.24 -8.44 -1.92
C PHE A 39 -3.36 -8.53 -2.97
N ALA A 40 -3.36 -7.67 -3.99
CA ALA A 40 -4.38 -7.62 -5.04
C ALA A 40 -4.65 -8.99 -5.69
N PRO A 41 -3.66 -9.78 -6.14
CA PRO A 41 -3.95 -11.10 -6.71
C PRO A 41 -4.41 -12.16 -5.69
N ARG A 42 -4.18 -11.95 -4.38
CA ARG A 42 -4.71 -12.82 -3.31
C ARG A 42 -6.17 -12.50 -2.95
N TYR A 43 -6.56 -11.25 -3.15
CA TYR A 43 -7.88 -10.68 -2.84
C TYR A 43 -8.55 -10.16 -4.13
N ASN A 44 -8.60 -11.02 -5.16
CA ASN A 44 -9.04 -10.66 -6.51
C ASN A 44 -10.48 -11.10 -6.85
N LEU A 45 -11.14 -11.85 -5.98
CA LEU A 45 -12.50 -12.37 -6.20
C LEU A 45 -13.34 -12.11 -4.95
N THR A 46 -14.64 -11.82 -5.12
CA THR A 46 -15.57 -11.73 -3.98
C THR A 46 -16.06 -13.11 -3.53
N THR A 47 -15.73 -14.13 -4.31
CA THR A 47 -15.99 -15.54 -4.02
C THR A 47 -14.70 -16.27 -3.58
N GLY A 48 -14.87 -17.44 -2.95
CA GLY A 48 -13.73 -18.25 -2.48
C GLY A 48 -13.29 -17.94 -1.06
N VAL A 49 -12.11 -18.43 -0.69
CA VAL A 49 -11.62 -18.43 0.70
C VAL A 49 -11.41 -17.00 1.22
N THR A 50 -10.77 -16.15 0.41
CA THR A 50 -10.50 -14.73 0.74
C THR A 50 -11.66 -13.80 0.41
N GLY A 51 -12.64 -14.26 -0.39
CA GLY A 51 -13.75 -13.42 -0.86
C GLY A 51 -14.61 -12.82 0.24
N THR A 52 -14.70 -13.48 1.40
CA THR A 52 -15.39 -12.92 2.58
C THR A 52 -14.79 -11.61 3.10
N ASN A 53 -13.52 -11.36 2.79
CA ASN A 53 -12.78 -10.14 3.13
C ASN A 53 -12.63 -9.18 1.94
N VAL A 54 -13.24 -9.50 0.81
CA VAL A 54 -13.33 -8.61 -0.35
C VAL A 54 -14.75 -8.03 -0.37
N ILE A 55 -14.87 -6.77 0.00
CA ILE A 55 -16.15 -6.08 0.10
C ILE A 55 -16.30 -5.18 -1.12
N THR A 56 -17.31 -5.46 -1.94
CA THR A 56 -17.66 -4.61 -3.07
C THR A 56 -18.32 -3.30 -2.63
N CYS A 57 -17.88 -2.21 -3.23
CA CYS A 57 -18.44 -0.88 -3.10
C CYS A 57 -19.44 -0.54 -4.22
N GLY A 58 -19.65 -1.45 -5.18
CA GLY A 58 -20.71 -1.36 -6.18
C GLY A 58 -20.34 -0.66 -7.48
N GLY A 59 -19.10 -0.16 -7.60
CA GLY A 59 -18.57 0.39 -8.84
C GLY A 59 -18.41 -0.68 -9.94
N SER A 60 -18.37 -0.21 -11.19
CA SER A 60 -18.22 -1.03 -12.38
C SER A 60 -17.25 -0.37 -13.36
N GLY A 61 -16.77 -1.08 -14.39
CA GLY A 61 -15.81 -0.52 -15.34
C GLY A 61 -14.36 -0.51 -14.84
N ASP A 62 -13.59 0.46 -15.34
CA ASP A 62 -12.13 0.55 -15.18
C ASP A 62 -11.69 1.80 -14.39
N ASP A 63 -12.63 2.59 -13.88
CA ASP A 63 -12.45 3.80 -13.07
C ASP A 63 -12.65 3.55 -11.57
N ASN A 64 -12.24 2.36 -11.14
CA ASN A 64 -12.37 1.93 -9.77
C ASN A 64 -11.06 2.06 -9.01
N THR A 65 -11.17 2.24 -7.71
CA THR A 65 -10.05 2.14 -6.78
C THR A 65 -10.39 1.19 -5.63
N SER A 66 -9.41 0.92 -4.78
CA SER A 66 -9.57 0.08 -3.60
C SER A 66 -8.96 0.68 -2.35
N VAL A 67 -9.54 0.30 -1.20
CA VAL A 67 -9.02 0.64 0.13
C VAL A 67 -8.66 -0.64 0.85
N TRP A 68 -7.51 -0.65 1.51
CA TRP A 68 -6.95 -1.82 2.16
C TRP A 68 -6.90 -1.64 3.66
N LEU A 69 -7.35 -2.64 4.41
CA LEU A 69 -7.10 -2.79 5.83
C LEU A 69 -6.08 -3.91 6.02
N ILE A 70 -4.91 -3.59 6.54
CA ILE A 70 -3.85 -4.59 6.73
C ILE A 70 -3.45 -4.59 8.20
N THR A 71 -3.48 -5.78 8.81
CA THR A 71 -2.88 -5.98 10.13
C THR A 71 -1.49 -6.58 9.96
N TRP A 72 -0.48 -5.76 10.26
CA TRP A 72 0.90 -6.18 10.28
C TRP A 72 1.21 -6.87 11.60
N GLY A 73 1.80 -8.06 11.51
CA GLY A 73 2.22 -8.84 12.67
C GLY A 73 2.83 -10.18 12.28
N PRO A 74 3.63 -10.80 13.16
CA PRO A 74 4.38 -12.01 12.85
C PRO A 74 3.51 -13.27 12.68
N LYS A 75 2.19 -13.18 12.85
CA LYS A 75 1.24 -14.27 12.57
C LYS A 75 0.14 -13.87 11.59
N GLN A 76 0.18 -12.64 11.07
CA GLN A 76 -0.83 -12.05 10.19
C GLN A 76 -0.21 -11.80 8.81
N ALA A 77 -0.09 -10.53 8.39
CA ALA A 77 0.71 -10.12 7.26
C ALA A 77 2.08 -9.61 7.76
N SER A 78 3.15 -10.02 7.08
CA SER A 78 4.51 -9.55 7.39
C SER A 78 5.35 -9.50 6.12
N ILE A 79 6.22 -8.50 6.04
CA ILE A 79 7.28 -8.44 5.04
C ILE A 79 8.39 -9.39 5.50
N ILE A 80 8.89 -10.20 4.57
CA ILE A 80 9.95 -11.18 4.78
C ILE A 80 11.15 -10.86 3.90
N TYR A 81 12.31 -11.36 4.31
CA TYR A 81 13.55 -11.26 3.56
C TYR A 81 14.33 -12.58 3.71
N PRO A 82 15.24 -12.90 2.77
CA PRO A 82 16.01 -14.14 2.82
C PRO A 82 16.92 -14.23 4.07
N LYS A 83 17.07 -15.44 4.62
CA LYS A 83 17.98 -15.68 5.74
C LYS A 83 19.42 -15.38 5.32
N GLY A 84 20.13 -14.57 6.10
CA GLY A 84 21.51 -14.18 5.85
C GLY A 84 21.65 -12.85 5.08
N MET A 85 20.54 -12.33 4.54
CA MET A 85 20.49 -10.96 4.02
C MET A 85 20.02 -9.99 5.10
N GLN A 86 20.41 -8.72 4.98
CA GLN A 86 19.92 -7.65 5.85
C GLN A 86 18.52 -7.22 5.41
N ALA A 87 17.67 -6.88 6.39
CA ALA A 87 16.34 -6.34 6.11
C ALA A 87 16.43 -4.87 5.65
N GLY A 88 15.62 -4.52 4.65
CA GLY A 88 15.52 -3.16 4.12
C GLY A 88 16.49 -2.86 2.98
N LEU A 89 16.36 -1.66 2.42
CA LEU A 89 17.19 -1.17 1.33
C LEU A 89 18.64 -1.04 1.79
N GLN A 90 19.55 -1.70 1.08
CA GLN A 90 20.99 -1.49 1.24
C GLN A 90 21.48 -0.59 0.11
N SER A 91 22.26 0.41 0.47
CA SER A 91 23.00 1.25 -0.47
C SER A 91 24.49 1.03 -0.22
N LYS A 92 25.21 0.74 -1.30
CA LYS A 92 26.66 0.53 -1.31
C LYS A 92 27.29 1.43 -2.35
N ASP A 93 28.02 2.43 -1.87
CA ASP A 93 28.89 3.25 -2.72
C ASP A 93 30.10 2.40 -3.17
N LEU A 94 30.26 2.24 -4.49
CA LEU A 94 31.39 1.52 -5.10
C LEU A 94 32.53 2.47 -5.47
N GLY A 95 32.33 3.79 -5.34
CA GLY A 95 33.30 4.81 -5.69
C GLY A 95 33.47 4.98 -7.20
N GLU A 96 34.65 5.44 -7.59
CA GLU A 96 35.00 5.71 -9.00
C GLU A 96 35.51 4.43 -9.67
N ILE A 97 34.77 3.96 -10.68
CA ILE A 97 35.12 2.78 -11.48
C ILE A 97 35.18 3.14 -12.97
N PRO A 98 36.09 2.53 -13.75
CA PRO A 98 36.08 2.67 -15.20
C PRO A 98 34.82 2.00 -15.78
N TRP A 99 34.09 2.71 -16.63
CA TRP A 99 32.91 2.25 -17.32
C TRP A 99 33.05 2.44 -18.83
N GLU A 100 32.44 1.56 -19.62
CA GLU A 100 32.50 1.62 -21.08
C GLU A 100 31.37 2.48 -21.66
N ASP A 101 31.71 3.40 -22.56
CA ASP A 101 30.72 4.11 -23.38
C ASP A 101 30.19 3.21 -24.51
N ALA A 102 29.19 3.69 -25.24
CA ALA A 102 28.59 2.95 -26.37
C ALA A 102 29.58 2.64 -27.52
N ASN A 103 30.74 3.29 -27.56
CA ASN A 103 31.79 3.12 -28.55
C ASN A 103 32.98 2.28 -28.03
N GLY A 104 32.90 1.75 -26.80
CA GLY A 104 33.96 0.96 -26.16
C GLY A 104 35.12 1.77 -25.59
N ASN A 105 34.96 3.09 -25.39
CA ASN A 105 35.93 3.90 -24.68
C ASN A 105 35.64 3.89 -23.18
N ASN A 106 36.68 3.77 -22.37
CA ASN A 106 36.57 3.84 -20.92
C ASN A 106 36.46 5.30 -20.46
N TYR A 107 35.47 5.59 -19.62
CA TYR A 107 35.36 6.82 -18.84
C TYR A 107 35.27 6.50 -17.35
N GLN A 108 35.66 7.45 -16.50
CA GLN A 108 35.55 7.28 -15.05
C GLN A 108 34.15 7.69 -14.59
N ALA A 109 33.48 6.81 -13.84
CA ALA A 109 32.14 7.02 -13.33
C ALA A 109 32.07 6.74 -11.83
N TYR A 110 31.29 7.54 -11.11
CA TYR A 110 30.89 7.23 -9.73
C TYR A 110 29.68 6.29 -9.77
N VAL A 111 29.73 5.19 -9.02
CA VAL A 111 28.67 4.17 -9.06
C VAL A 111 28.20 3.80 -7.66
N THR A 112 26.89 3.91 -7.43
CA THR A 112 26.20 3.42 -6.24
C THR A 112 25.39 2.18 -6.59
N TYR A 113 25.48 1.13 -5.76
CA TYR A 113 24.71 -0.09 -5.90
C TYR A 113 23.60 -0.14 -4.84
N PHE A 114 22.37 -0.29 -5.29
CA PHE A 114 21.20 -0.45 -4.42
C PHE A 114 20.68 -1.88 -4.52
N GLU A 115 20.47 -2.52 -3.38
CA GLU A 115 19.83 -3.84 -3.29
C GLU A 115 18.70 -3.81 -2.27
N TRP A 116 17.56 -4.40 -2.63
CA TRP A 116 16.46 -4.59 -1.70
C TRP A 116 15.78 -5.92 -1.94
N TYR A 117 15.92 -6.82 -0.97
CA TYR A 117 15.24 -8.10 -0.95
C TYR A 117 13.94 -7.99 -0.16
N LEU A 118 12.81 -8.05 -0.87
CA LEU A 118 11.48 -7.96 -0.28
C LEU A 118 10.63 -9.16 -0.70
N GLY A 119 9.98 -9.77 0.28
CA GLY A 119 8.92 -10.74 0.08
C GLY A 119 7.71 -10.41 0.96
N LEU A 120 6.54 -10.92 0.58
CA LEU A 120 5.31 -10.74 1.34
C LEU A 120 4.77 -12.09 1.82
N ALA A 121 4.64 -12.24 3.13
CA ALA A 121 4.01 -13.39 3.76
C ALA A 121 2.64 -13.01 4.33
N VAL A 122 1.60 -13.71 3.89
CA VAL A 122 0.25 -13.65 4.46
C VAL A 122 -0.02 -14.99 5.11
N MET A 123 0.22 -15.09 6.42
CA MET A 123 0.00 -16.32 7.20
C MET A 123 -1.47 -16.53 7.53
N ASP A 124 -2.16 -15.45 7.89
CA ASP A 124 -3.61 -15.47 8.15
C ASP A 124 -4.30 -14.42 7.28
N TRP A 125 -5.02 -14.92 6.27
CA TRP A 125 -5.75 -14.13 5.30
C TRP A 125 -6.91 -13.34 5.92
N ARG A 126 -7.36 -13.69 7.13
CA ARG A 126 -8.49 -13.05 7.79
C ARG A 126 -8.20 -11.62 8.27
N TYR A 127 -6.92 -11.28 8.36
CA TYR A 127 -6.43 -10.01 8.91
C TYR A 127 -6.14 -8.94 7.87
N VAL A 128 -6.43 -9.25 6.60
CA VAL A 128 -6.38 -8.31 5.48
C VAL A 128 -7.76 -8.25 4.84
N VAL A 129 -8.26 -7.04 4.62
CA VAL A 129 -9.56 -6.75 4.01
C VAL A 129 -9.36 -5.77 2.87
N ARG A 130 -10.04 -6.01 1.75
CA ARG A 130 -10.07 -5.13 0.58
C ARG A 130 -11.48 -4.59 0.41
N LEU A 131 -11.64 -3.27 0.38
CA LEU A 131 -12.83 -2.62 -0.14
C LEU A 131 -12.56 -2.37 -1.63
N CYS A 132 -13.23 -3.09 -2.52
CA CYS A 132 -12.98 -3.05 -3.95
C CYS A 132 -14.12 -2.34 -4.70
N ASN A 133 -13.85 -1.99 -5.96
CA ASN A 133 -14.83 -1.37 -6.87
C ASN A 133 -15.40 -0.07 -6.30
N ILE A 134 -14.52 0.81 -5.81
CA ILE A 134 -14.90 2.17 -5.44
C ILE A 134 -14.77 3.01 -6.71
N ASP A 135 -15.89 3.32 -7.34
CA ASP A 135 -15.92 4.21 -8.49
C ASP A 135 -15.54 5.63 -8.04
N VAL A 136 -14.46 6.17 -8.61
CA VAL A 136 -13.94 7.48 -8.23
C VAL A 136 -14.78 8.62 -8.80
N SER A 137 -15.46 8.39 -9.93
CA SER A 137 -16.29 9.39 -10.61
C SER A 137 -17.64 9.62 -9.90
N ASP A 138 -18.17 8.56 -9.28
CA ASP A 138 -19.44 8.57 -8.55
C ASP A 138 -19.30 8.98 -7.08
N LEU A 139 -18.08 9.17 -6.56
CA LEU A 139 -17.86 9.57 -5.18
C LEU A 139 -18.34 11.00 -4.90
N THR A 140 -19.25 11.14 -3.94
CA THR A 140 -19.80 12.42 -3.50
C THR A 140 -19.41 12.76 -2.06
N THR A 141 -19.37 14.05 -1.74
CA THR A 141 -18.96 14.56 -0.42
C THR A 141 -19.98 14.28 0.68
N ASP A 142 -21.25 14.09 0.33
CA ASP A 142 -22.36 13.79 1.23
C ASP A 142 -22.76 12.30 1.21
N ALA A 143 -22.06 11.47 0.41
CA ALA A 143 -22.40 10.07 0.15
C ALA A 143 -23.85 9.88 -0.34
N SER A 144 -24.39 10.88 -1.06
CA SER A 144 -25.72 10.81 -1.67
C SER A 144 -25.74 9.91 -2.92
N ALA A 145 -24.60 9.83 -3.61
CA ALA A 145 -24.32 8.91 -4.70
C ALA A 145 -22.94 8.25 -4.50
N GLY A 146 -22.74 7.08 -5.13
CA GLY A 146 -21.53 6.29 -4.99
C GLY A 146 -21.43 5.54 -3.65
N ALA A 147 -20.20 5.18 -3.27
CA ALA A 147 -19.95 4.40 -2.06
C ALA A 147 -19.89 5.28 -0.80
N ASP A 148 -20.67 4.93 0.24
CA ASP A 148 -20.47 5.45 1.60
C ASP A 148 -19.22 4.79 2.20
N LEU A 149 -18.09 5.51 2.11
CA LEU A 149 -16.78 5.00 2.53
C LEU A 149 -16.77 4.66 4.01
N MET A 150 -17.40 5.49 4.85
CA MET A 150 -17.44 5.27 6.30
C MET A 150 -18.18 3.98 6.64
N VAL A 151 -19.37 3.76 6.08
CA VAL A 151 -20.15 2.54 6.34
C VAL A 151 -19.40 1.30 5.85
N LYS A 152 -18.77 1.38 4.66
CA LYS A 152 -17.97 0.27 4.11
C LYS A 152 -16.72 0.00 4.94
N MET A 153 -16.05 1.03 5.46
CA MET A 153 -14.90 0.89 6.36
C MET A 153 -15.29 0.30 7.72
N VAL A 154 -16.47 0.66 8.29
CA VAL A 154 -17.00 -0.01 9.49
C VAL A 154 -17.20 -1.50 9.20
N HIS A 155 -17.88 -1.83 8.10
CA HIS A 155 -18.13 -3.22 7.72
C HIS A 155 -16.82 -4.00 7.54
N GLY A 156 -15.83 -3.42 6.86
CA GLY A 156 -14.49 -4.02 6.70
C GLY A 156 -13.75 -4.21 8.01
N TYR A 157 -13.83 -3.25 8.93
CA TYR A 157 -13.20 -3.36 10.25
C TYR A 157 -13.75 -4.56 11.04
N TYR A 158 -15.06 -4.78 11.01
CA TYR A 158 -15.72 -5.89 11.72
C TYR A 158 -15.65 -7.24 11.00
N LYS A 159 -15.15 -7.30 9.76
CA LYS A 159 -14.82 -8.59 9.10
C LYS A 159 -13.60 -9.26 9.70
N ARG A 160 -12.66 -8.47 10.22
CA ARG A 160 -11.46 -8.99 10.87
C ARG A 160 -11.85 -9.70 12.18
N PRO A 161 -11.21 -10.83 12.52
CA PRO A 161 -11.37 -11.45 13.83
C PRO A 161 -11.07 -10.47 14.98
N THR A 162 -11.93 -10.46 16.00
CA THR A 162 -11.82 -9.62 17.21
C THR A 162 -10.96 -10.23 18.31
N ILE A 163 -10.34 -11.38 18.06
CA ILE A 163 -9.41 -12.01 19.01
C ILE A 163 -8.30 -11.00 19.30
N ALA A 164 -7.94 -10.86 20.59
CA ALA A 164 -6.92 -9.93 21.05
C ALA A 164 -5.64 -10.08 20.20
N LEU A 165 -5.47 -9.12 19.30
CA LEU A 165 -4.22 -8.87 18.62
C LEU A 165 -3.23 -8.54 19.72
N GLY A 166 -2.32 -9.47 20.05
CA GLY A 166 -1.28 -9.19 21.03
C GLY A 166 -0.52 -7.93 20.66
N ASN A 167 0.22 -7.33 21.60
CA ASN A 167 0.90 -6.03 21.45
C ASN A 167 1.81 -5.87 20.20
N MET A 168 2.10 -6.96 19.47
CA MET A 168 2.96 -6.99 18.28
C MET A 168 2.20 -6.86 16.95
N ALA A 169 0.87 -6.76 16.98
CA ALA A 169 0.06 -6.59 15.78
C ALA A 169 -0.55 -5.18 15.72
N LYS A 170 -0.36 -4.50 14.60
CA LYS A 170 -0.90 -3.15 14.35
C LYS A 170 -1.67 -3.15 13.04
N THR A 171 -2.84 -2.53 13.06
CA THR A 171 -3.71 -2.44 11.89
C THR A 171 -3.71 -1.04 11.32
N PHE A 172 -3.56 -0.95 10.00
CA PHE A 172 -3.50 0.30 9.25
C PHE A 172 -4.46 0.25 8.06
N TRP A 173 -5.01 1.41 7.72
CA TRP A 173 -5.73 1.62 6.47
C TRP A 173 -4.80 2.19 5.42
N TYR A 174 -4.94 1.75 4.17
CA TYR A 174 -4.22 2.29 3.01
C TYR A 174 -5.21 2.67 1.92
N CYS A 175 -5.10 3.88 1.39
CA CYS A 175 -5.92 4.40 0.30
C CYS A 175 -5.12 5.35 -0.58
N ASN A 176 -5.62 5.62 -1.79
CA ASN A 176 -5.04 6.66 -2.65
C ASN A 176 -5.42 8.06 -2.15
N LYS A 177 -4.76 9.09 -2.68
CA LYS A 177 -5.00 10.51 -2.34
C LYS A 177 -6.47 10.92 -2.53
N THR A 178 -7.09 10.51 -3.64
CA THR A 178 -8.47 10.90 -3.96
C THR A 178 -9.47 10.34 -2.95
N VAL A 179 -9.35 9.07 -2.58
CA VAL A 179 -10.23 8.47 -1.55
C VAL A 179 -9.96 9.08 -0.19
N ALA A 180 -8.70 9.41 0.15
CA ALA A 180 -8.39 10.12 1.38
C ALA A 180 -9.12 11.47 1.46
N GLU A 181 -9.08 12.27 0.38
CA GLU A 181 -9.80 13.54 0.28
C GLU A 181 -11.32 13.37 0.47
N TYR A 182 -11.95 12.46 -0.28
CA TYR A 182 -13.39 12.20 -0.13
C TYR A 182 -13.76 11.67 1.25
N LEU A 183 -12.90 10.85 1.86
CA LEU A 183 -13.10 10.37 3.22
C LEU A 183 -13.11 11.53 4.23
N HIS A 184 -12.21 12.50 4.07
CA HIS A 184 -12.19 13.72 4.87
C HIS A 184 -13.47 14.55 4.70
N HIS A 185 -13.94 14.74 3.46
CA HIS A 185 -15.18 15.46 3.19
C HIS A 185 -16.42 14.77 3.78
N GLN A 186 -16.55 13.46 3.56
CA GLN A 186 -17.67 12.67 4.10
C GLN A 186 -17.65 12.64 5.63
N ALA A 187 -16.46 12.59 6.25
CA ALA A 187 -16.31 12.68 7.71
C ALA A 187 -16.80 14.03 8.25
N SER A 188 -16.42 15.14 7.59
CA SER A 188 -16.78 16.49 8.02
C SER A 188 -18.28 16.79 7.87
N ASN A 189 -18.95 16.18 6.87
CA ASN A 189 -20.36 16.42 6.61
C ASN A 189 -21.30 15.63 7.53
N LYS A 190 -20.85 14.48 8.07
CA LYS A 190 -21.63 13.75 9.08
C LYS A 190 -21.41 14.41 10.45
N ALA A 191 -22.42 15.13 10.93
CA ALA A 191 -22.45 15.94 12.16
C ALA A 191 -22.09 15.23 13.49
N ASN A 192 -21.55 14.00 13.47
CA ASN A 192 -21.33 13.17 14.65
C ASN A 192 -20.07 12.27 14.60
N VAL A 193 -19.11 12.50 13.69
CA VAL A 193 -17.90 11.67 13.63
C VAL A 193 -16.73 12.38 14.31
N ASN A 194 -16.31 11.80 15.45
CA ASN A 194 -15.21 12.26 16.27
C ASN A 194 -13.87 11.98 15.56
N LEU A 195 -13.48 12.86 14.62
CA LEU A 195 -12.13 12.87 14.03
C LEU A 195 -11.13 13.28 15.11
N THR A 196 -10.57 12.31 15.83
CA THR A 196 -9.43 12.59 16.70
C THR A 196 -8.20 12.78 15.83
N LEU A 197 -7.84 14.05 15.59
CA LEU A 197 -6.53 14.47 15.11
C LEU A 197 -5.50 14.21 16.22
N ALA A 198 -5.16 12.95 16.45
CA ALA A 198 -4.10 12.60 17.40
C ALA A 198 -2.77 12.91 16.73
N ASN A 199 -2.01 13.84 17.31
CA ASN A 199 -0.78 14.36 16.76
C ASN A 199 0.42 13.88 17.59
N PRO A 200 1.19 12.86 17.15
CA PRO A 200 2.48 12.54 17.75
C PRO A 200 3.69 12.97 16.89
N GLY A 201 3.49 13.73 15.80
CA GLY A 201 4.59 14.05 14.87
C GLY A 201 4.45 15.28 13.97
N GLY A 202 3.34 16.04 14.02
CA GLY A 202 3.17 17.30 13.27
C GLY A 202 2.30 17.20 12.02
N GLU A 203 1.97 16.00 11.56
CA GLU A 203 1.03 15.78 10.44
C GLU A 203 -0.33 15.28 10.96
N PRO A 204 -1.46 15.86 10.51
CA PRO A 204 -2.80 15.45 10.93
C PRO A 204 -3.11 14.06 10.36
N MET A 205 -2.78 13.00 11.10
CA MET A 205 -3.13 11.65 10.71
C MET A 205 -4.56 11.33 11.13
N VAL A 206 -5.43 11.03 10.15
CA VAL A 206 -6.79 10.60 10.46
C VAL A 206 -6.79 9.14 10.85
N SER A 207 -7.31 8.85 12.04
CA SER A 207 -7.57 7.49 12.48
C SER A 207 -9.04 7.16 12.38
N PHE A 208 -9.36 5.98 11.85
CA PHE A 208 -10.71 5.44 11.83
C PHE A 208 -10.78 4.19 12.71
N LEU A 209 -11.63 4.21 13.75
CA LEU A 209 -11.78 3.12 14.73
C LEU A 209 -10.44 2.69 15.38
N GLY A 210 -9.54 3.66 15.63
CA GLY A 210 -8.22 3.42 16.22
C GLY A 210 -7.17 2.83 15.26
N ALA A 211 -7.54 2.54 14.00
CA ALA A 211 -6.60 2.20 12.94
C ALA A 211 -6.25 3.46 12.16
N PRO A 212 -4.97 3.85 12.05
CA PRO A 212 -4.60 5.08 11.41
C PRO A 212 -4.53 4.89 9.88
N ILE A 213 -4.88 5.93 9.13
CA ILE A 213 -4.98 5.90 7.66
C ILE A 213 -3.70 6.46 7.04
N HIS A 214 -3.09 5.67 6.17
CA HIS A 214 -1.94 6.04 5.36
C HIS A 214 -2.36 6.25 3.90
N VAL A 215 -1.89 7.34 3.32
CA VAL A 215 -2.05 7.58 1.89
C VAL A 215 -0.92 6.85 1.15
N CYS A 216 -1.29 6.08 0.14
CA CYS A 216 -0.40 5.26 -0.66
C CYS A 216 -0.63 5.58 -2.14
N ASP A 217 0.34 6.22 -2.77
CA ASP A 217 0.25 6.67 -4.17
C ASP A 217 0.26 5.53 -5.18
N ALA A 218 0.85 4.38 -4.83
CA ALA A 218 0.87 3.21 -5.69
C ALA A 218 -0.54 2.62 -5.94
N ILE A 219 -1.53 2.91 -5.08
CA ILE A 219 -2.90 2.44 -5.29
C ILE A 219 -3.52 3.23 -6.44
N THR A 220 -3.79 2.55 -7.55
CA THR A 220 -4.34 3.17 -8.75
C THR A 220 -5.82 3.53 -8.60
N SER A 221 -6.24 4.57 -9.33
CA SER A 221 -7.65 4.95 -9.52
C SER A 221 -8.30 4.26 -10.71
N ALA A 222 -7.57 3.38 -11.40
CA ALA A 222 -8.02 2.69 -12.61
C ALA A 222 -7.89 1.16 -12.49
N GLU A 223 -8.40 0.61 -11.39
CA GLU A 223 -8.53 -0.83 -11.20
C GLU A 223 -9.71 -1.38 -12.01
N ALA A 224 -9.51 -2.53 -12.66
CA ALA A 224 -10.61 -3.27 -13.25
C ALA A 224 -11.55 -3.79 -12.16
N THR A 225 -12.85 -3.79 -12.45
CA THR A 225 -13.87 -4.34 -11.55
C THR A 225 -13.61 -5.81 -11.24
N ILE A 226 -13.70 -6.17 -9.94
CA ILE A 226 -13.62 -7.56 -9.49
C ILE A 226 -14.95 -8.07 -8.93
N SER A 227 -15.20 -9.38 -9.06
CA SER A 227 -16.43 -10.05 -8.60
C SER A 227 -16.16 -11.43 -8.01
#